data_AF-A0A1R1CN07-F1
#
_entry.id   AF-A0A1R1CN07-F1
#
_cell.length_a   1.000
_cell.length_b   1.000
_cell.length_c   1.000
_cell.angle_alpha   90.00
_cell.angle_beta   90.00
_cell.angle_gamma   90.00
#
_symmetry.space_group_name_H-M   'P 1'
#
loop_
_entity.id
_entity.type
_entity.pdbx_description
1 polymer ?
#
loop_
_entity_poly.entity_id
_entity_poly.type
_entity_poly.pdbx_seq_one_letter_code
_entity_poly.pdbx_strand_id
1 'polypeptide(L)'
;MAGADPDSAEENVHYVSFVMSDGDNIQWMLNDLAEKNKPWFGNANRGSFDMGWAISPSMIELASTVGERYYKNATERDAFVVGPSGG
;
A
#
# COMPACT_ATOMS: atom_id res chain seq x y z
N MET A 1 25.24 0.55 -0.02
CA MET A 1 25.37 1.25 1.28
C MET A 1 24.75 0.34 2.31
N ALA A 2 25.50 -0.04 3.35
CA ALA A 2 24.99 -0.95 4.37
C ALA A 2 23.82 -0.26 5.10
N GLY A 3 22.62 -0.85 5.02
CA GLY A 3 21.42 -0.32 5.66
C GLY A 3 21.56 -0.32 7.18
N ALA A 4 21.02 0.70 7.83
CA ALA A 4 20.92 0.78 9.27
C ALA A 4 20.20 -0.47 9.83
N ASP A 5 20.58 -0.87 11.05
CA ASP A 5 19.89 -1.91 11.79
C ASP A 5 18.42 -1.46 12.01
N PRO A 6 17.42 -2.20 11.50
CA PRO A 6 16.01 -1.80 11.58
C PRO A 6 15.50 -1.63 13.01
N ASP A 7 16.21 -2.18 14.00
CA ASP A 7 15.87 -2.08 15.43
C ASP A 7 16.59 -0.94 16.16
N SER A 8 17.49 -0.21 15.49
CA SER A 8 18.18 0.93 16.07
C SER A 8 17.37 2.22 15.86
N ALA A 9 16.81 2.75 16.95
CA ALA A 9 16.18 4.07 16.92
C ALA A 9 17.26 5.15 16.70
N GLU A 10 17.06 5.98 15.67
CA GLU A 10 17.94 7.10 15.35
C GLU A 10 17.72 8.25 16.35
N GLU A 11 18.81 8.89 16.78
CA GLU A 11 18.72 10.06 17.65
C GLU A 11 18.38 11.33 16.87
N ASN A 12 17.62 12.24 17.49
CA ASN A 12 17.26 13.56 16.94
C ASN A 12 16.45 13.53 15.63
N VAL A 13 15.67 12.46 15.38
CA VAL A 13 14.74 12.37 14.25
C VAL A 13 13.28 12.31 14.71
N HIS A 14 12.36 12.62 13.80
CA HIS A 14 10.93 12.38 13.97
C HIS A 14 10.46 11.39 12.91
N TYR A 15 10.00 10.22 13.33
CA TYR A 15 9.49 9.20 12.43
C TYR A 15 8.07 9.54 11.98
N VAL A 16 7.86 9.48 10.67
CA VAL A 16 6.55 9.68 10.04
C VAL A 16 6.26 8.49 9.15
N SER A 17 5.01 8.06 9.12
CA SER A 17 4.50 7.06 8.19
C SER A 17 3.23 7.57 7.54
N PHE A 18 2.99 7.12 6.31
CA PHE A 18 1.82 7.48 5.51
C PHE A 18 1.03 6.21 5.20
N VAL A 19 -0.29 6.29 5.36
CA VAL A 19 -1.21 5.21 4.97
C VAL A 19 -2.35 5.83 4.17
N MET A 20 -2.61 5.28 2.97
CA MET A 20 -3.77 5.66 2.16
C MET A 20 -5.04 5.05 2.75
N SER A 21 -6.10 5.84 2.90
CA SER A 21 -7.41 5.41 3.39
C SER A 21 -8.22 4.66 2.31
N ASP A 22 -9.49 4.36 2.62
CA ASP A 22 -10.50 3.83 1.69
C ASP A 22 -10.20 2.44 1.11
N GLY A 23 -9.35 1.67 1.79
CA GLY A 23 -9.03 0.29 1.41
C GLY A 23 -10.16 -0.71 1.60
N ASP A 24 -11.21 -0.38 2.35
CA ASP A 24 -12.44 -1.17 2.47
C ASP A 24 -13.37 -1.01 1.26
N ASN A 25 -13.21 0.06 0.48
CA ASN A 25 -14.05 0.34 -0.67
C ASN A 25 -13.64 -0.54 -1.87
N ILE A 26 -14.31 -1.67 -2.04
CA ILE A 26 -14.00 -2.62 -3.12
C ILE A 26 -14.20 -1.98 -4.51
N GLN A 27 -15.20 -1.12 -4.69
CA GLN A 27 -15.41 -0.42 -5.97
C GLN A 27 -14.21 0.45 -6.33
N TRP A 28 -13.59 1.07 -5.32
CA TRP A 28 -12.37 1.84 -5.48
C TRP A 28 -11.18 0.96 -5.89
N MET A 29 -11.00 -0.16 -5.19
CA MET A 29 -9.93 -1.11 -5.45
C MET A 29 -10.01 -1.81 -6.79
N LEU A 30 -11.21 -2.00 -7.33
CA LEU A 30 -11.43 -2.60 -8.65
C LEU A 30 -11.28 -1.59 -9.80
N ASN A 31 -11.08 -0.31 -9.51
CA ASN A 31 -11.08 0.75 -10.49
C ASN A 31 -9.86 1.67 -10.33
N ASP A 32 -10.10 2.95 -10.01
CA ASP A 32 -9.12 4.03 -10.16
C ASP A 32 -7.86 3.89 -9.30
N LEU A 33 -7.90 3.14 -8.19
CA LEU A 33 -6.76 2.99 -7.27
C LEU A 33 -5.49 2.52 -8.00
N ALA A 34 -5.58 1.47 -8.81
CA ALA A 34 -4.45 0.84 -9.51
C ALA A 34 -4.42 1.12 -11.02
N GLU A 35 -5.23 2.06 -11.49
CA GLU A 35 -5.30 2.40 -12.90
C GLU A 35 -4.06 3.20 -13.33
N LYS A 36 -3.43 2.79 -14.43
CA LYS A 36 -2.12 3.30 -14.81
C LYS A 36 -2.16 4.82 -15.03
N ASN A 37 -1.17 5.53 -14.49
CA ASN A 37 -1.04 6.99 -14.55
C ASN A 37 -2.16 7.77 -13.83
N LYS A 38 -3.02 7.11 -13.05
CA LYS A 38 -3.89 7.81 -12.10
C LYS A 38 -3.10 8.19 -10.84
N PRO A 39 -3.66 9.05 -9.98
CA PRO A 39 -3.13 9.25 -8.64
C PRO A 39 -3.11 7.91 -7.85
N TRP A 40 -2.43 7.84 -6.70
CA TRP A 40 -2.41 6.67 -5.81
C TRP A 40 -1.57 5.48 -6.32
N PHE A 41 -2.09 4.24 -6.21
CA PHE A 41 -1.34 3.03 -6.50
C PHE A 41 -0.96 2.95 -7.98
N GLY A 42 -1.74 3.51 -8.90
CA GLY A 42 -1.39 3.56 -10.33
C GLY A 42 -0.35 4.61 -10.72
N ASN A 43 0.12 5.43 -9.78
CA ASN A 43 0.96 6.59 -10.07
C ASN A 43 2.39 6.22 -10.46
N ALA A 44 2.98 6.95 -11.41
CA ALA A 44 4.35 6.72 -11.88
C ALA A 44 5.44 7.05 -10.83
N ASN A 45 5.12 7.86 -9.82
CA ASN A 45 6.03 8.18 -8.73
C ASN A 45 5.95 7.15 -7.57
N ARG A 46 5.03 6.17 -7.63
CA ARG A 46 4.98 5.08 -6.64
C ARG A 46 6.32 4.35 -6.60
N GLY A 47 6.83 4.09 -5.40
CA GLY A 47 8.15 3.50 -5.20
C GLY A 47 9.29 4.51 -5.05
N SER A 48 9.03 5.83 -5.11
CA SER A 48 10.03 6.85 -4.79
C SER A 48 10.11 7.18 -3.28
N PHE A 49 9.12 6.75 -2.48
CA PHE A 49 9.06 6.89 -1.03
C PHE A 49 8.21 5.76 -0.42
N ASP A 50 8.33 5.55 0.90
CA ASP A 50 7.63 4.48 1.61
C ASP A 50 6.15 4.85 1.84
N MET A 51 5.25 3.93 1.45
CA MET A 51 3.81 4.18 1.45
C MET A 51 3.03 2.95 1.93
N GLY A 52 2.16 3.15 2.91
CA GLY A 52 1.16 2.18 3.32
C GLY A 52 -0.13 2.29 2.51
N TRP A 53 -0.75 1.16 2.19
CA TRP A 53 -2.01 1.08 1.48
C TRP A 53 -3.02 0.26 2.28
N ALA A 54 -4.15 0.86 2.64
CA ALA A 54 -5.28 0.09 3.13
C ALA A 54 -5.81 -0.84 2.02
N ILE A 55 -6.09 -2.08 2.35
CA ILE A 55 -6.60 -3.11 1.42
C ILE A 55 -7.70 -3.94 2.10
N SER A 56 -8.78 -4.25 1.38
CA SER A 56 -9.86 -5.09 1.90
C SER A 56 -9.48 -6.58 1.80
N PRO A 57 -9.41 -7.33 2.92
CA PRO A 57 -9.20 -8.78 2.89
C PRO A 57 -10.32 -9.53 2.14
N SER A 58 -11.55 -9.00 2.07
CA SER A 58 -12.63 -9.57 1.23
C SER A 58 -12.27 -9.70 -0.25
N MET A 59 -11.26 -8.98 -0.75
CA MET A 59 -10.74 -9.16 -2.11
C MET A 59 -10.26 -10.59 -2.39
N ILE A 60 -9.84 -11.33 -1.37
CA ILE A 60 -9.43 -12.73 -1.50
C ILE A 60 -10.60 -13.59 -2.00
N GLU A 61 -11.83 -13.27 -1.60
CA GLU A 61 -13.02 -14.02 -2.01
C GLU A 61 -13.71 -13.39 -3.22
N LEU A 62 -13.81 -12.06 -3.25
CA LEU A 62 -14.62 -11.34 -4.24
C LEU A 62 -13.89 -11.10 -5.56
N ALA A 63 -12.56 -10.93 -5.53
CA ALA A 63 -11.76 -10.59 -6.70
C ALA A 63 -10.30 -11.02 -6.52
N SER A 64 -10.09 -12.31 -6.25
CA SER A 64 -8.78 -12.87 -5.85
C SER A 64 -7.64 -12.53 -6.82
N THR A 65 -7.92 -12.51 -8.13
CA THR A 65 -6.95 -12.14 -9.17
C THR A 65 -6.53 -10.67 -9.09
N VAL A 66 -7.44 -9.77 -8.71
CA VAL A 66 -7.14 -8.36 -8.50
C VAL A 66 -6.41 -8.17 -7.17
N GLY A 67 -6.82 -8.85 -6.11
CA GLY A 67 -6.09 -8.88 -4.85
C GLY A 67 -4.64 -9.33 -5.03
N GLU A 68 -4.41 -10.42 -5.76
CA GLU A 68 -3.07 -10.93 -6.09
C GLU A 68 -2.26 -9.94 -6.94
N ARG A 69 -2.91 -9.20 -7.86
CA ARG A 69 -2.27 -8.16 -8.68
C ARG A 69 -1.66 -7.05 -7.81
N TYR A 70 -2.28 -6.67 -6.69
CA TYR A 70 -1.72 -5.65 -5.78
C TYR A 70 -0.40 -6.12 -5.17
N TYR A 71 -0.36 -7.34 -4.63
CA TYR A 71 0.85 -7.91 -4.05
C TYR A 71 1.95 -8.14 -5.09
N LYS A 72 1.60 -8.65 -6.28
CA LYS A 72 2.57 -8.90 -7.37
C LYS A 72 3.21 -7.61 -7.92
N ASN A 73 2.48 -6.50 -7.89
CA ASN A 73 2.95 -5.21 -8.42
C ASN A 73 3.42 -4.24 -7.33
N ALA A 74 3.50 -4.70 -6.08
CA ALA A 74 4.04 -3.92 -4.99
C ALA A 74 5.53 -3.63 -5.24
N THR A 75 5.94 -2.40 -4.96
CA THR A 75 7.36 -2.05 -4.89
C THR A 75 7.92 -2.43 -3.53
N GLU A 76 9.25 -2.41 -3.37
CA GLU A 76 9.89 -2.63 -2.07
C GLU A 76 9.51 -1.59 -1.00
N ARG A 77 8.89 -0.48 -1.42
CA ARG A 77 8.46 0.63 -0.56
C ARG A 77 6.97 0.63 -0.27
N ASP A 78 6.22 -0.33 -0.80
CA ASP A 78 4.79 -0.47 -0.53
C ASP A 78 4.56 -1.44 0.64
N ALA A 79 3.72 -1.04 1.58
CA ALA A 79 3.22 -1.92 2.64
C ALA A 79 1.69 -1.98 2.57
N PHE A 80 1.10 -3.14 2.86
CA PHE A 80 -0.36 -3.29 2.91
C PHE A 80 -0.83 -3.45 4.34
N VAL A 81 -1.92 -2.75 4.67
CA VAL A 81 -2.62 -2.88 5.95
C VAL A 81 -4.07 -3.21 5.69
N VAL A 82 -4.71 -3.94 6.58
CA VAL A 82 -6.13 -4.23 6.45
C VAL A 82 -6.92 -2.91 6.54
N GLY A 83 -7.86 -2.73 5.61
CA GLY A 83 -8.76 -1.58 5.58
C GLY A 83 -9.63 -1.47 6.83
N PRO A 84 -10.39 -0.37 6.98
CA PRO A 84 -11.22 -0.10 8.14
C PRO A 84 -11.97 -1.33 8.68
N SER A 85 -11.75 -1.63 9.96
CA SER A 85 -12.48 -2.63 10.75
C SER A 85 -12.37 -4.10 10.31
N GLY A 86 -11.51 -4.47 9.35
CA GLY A 86 -11.12 -5.88 9.13
C GLY A 86 -11.81 -6.65 8.00
N GLY A 87 -12.74 -6.01 7.28
CA GLY A 87 -13.62 -6.64 6.28
C GLY A 87 -12.99 -6.94 4.93
#